data_AF-A0A151GHM9-F1
#
_entry.id   AF-A0A151GHM9-F1
#
_cell.length_a   1.000
_cell.length_b   1.000
_cell.length_c   1.000
_cell.angle_alpha   90.00
_cell.angle_beta   90.00
_cell.angle_gamma   90.00
#
_symmetry.space_group_name_H-M   'P 1'
#
loop_
_entity.id
_entity.type
_entity.pdbx_description
1 polymer ?
#
loop_
_entity_poly.entity_id
_entity_poly.type
_entity_poly.pdbx_seq_one_letter_code
_entity_poly.pdbx_strand_id
1 'polypeptide(L)'
;MRIISLLAAVAMALVNPVSGLPGGAATPKCPAPAHHQPVTHIVMFQFKNGTRDVANTLASKFFALKDTCILPTGEPYIEALTGGKDNSNENIQGGVGNTDNITDVFVAKFRSVEDRDYYVDKDPVHEVFKNYVGTLINNGTLVGKKVQVVDYTPGVF
;
A
#
# COMPACT_ATOMS: atom_id res chain seq x y z
N MET A 1 -49.74 -36.69 11.95
CA MET A 1 -50.86 -35.96 11.33
C MET A 1 -50.40 -35.48 9.97
N ARG A 2 -51.00 -36.02 8.89
CA ARG A 2 -51.27 -35.45 7.54
C ARG A 2 -50.33 -34.35 7.00
N ILE A 3 -49.90 -34.24 5.74
CA ILE A 3 -50.24 -34.83 4.43
C ILE A 3 -49.28 -34.15 3.40
N ILE A 4 -48.68 -34.94 2.49
CA ILE A 4 -48.55 -34.76 1.02
C ILE A 4 -48.09 -33.40 0.43
N SER A 5 -47.02 -33.42 -0.39
CA SER A 5 -47.01 -33.04 -1.84
C SER A 5 -45.56 -33.09 -2.37
N LEU A 6 -45.15 -34.05 -3.21
CA LEU A 6 -45.27 -34.10 -4.69
C LEU A 6 -44.50 -32.90 -5.34
N LEU A 7 -43.42 -33.06 -6.10
CA LEU A 7 -43.32 -33.78 -7.38
C LEU A 7 -41.86 -34.15 -7.77
N ALA A 8 -41.75 -35.33 -8.41
CA ALA A 8 -40.97 -35.72 -9.61
C ALA A 8 -39.42 -35.50 -9.66
N ALA A 9 -38.57 -36.54 -9.68
CA ALA A 9 -38.32 -37.56 -10.74
C ALA A 9 -37.45 -37.01 -11.90
N VAL A 10 -36.49 -37.71 -12.52
CA VAL A 10 -35.93 -39.07 -12.42
C VAL A 10 -34.69 -39.12 -13.36
N ALA A 11 -33.79 -40.05 -13.05
CA ALA A 11 -32.83 -40.75 -13.91
C ALA A 11 -31.63 -40.05 -14.59
N MET A 12 -30.48 -40.60 -14.21
CA MET A 12 -29.23 -40.73 -14.96
C MET A 12 -29.42 -41.22 -16.40
N ALA A 13 -28.57 -40.72 -17.29
CA ALA A 13 -28.11 -41.45 -18.47
C ALA A 13 -26.59 -41.47 -18.51
N LEU A 14 -26.08 -42.64 -18.89
CA LEU A 14 -24.72 -43.14 -18.86
C LEU A 14 -23.92 -42.74 -20.12
N VAL A 15 -22.61 -42.49 -19.93
CA VAL A 15 -21.40 -42.70 -20.79
C VAL A 15 -21.54 -42.71 -22.34
N ASN A 16 -20.66 -42.07 -23.13
CA ASN A 16 -19.24 -42.43 -23.33
C ASN A 16 -18.49 -41.39 -24.23
N PRO A 17 -17.15 -41.50 -24.39
CA PRO A 17 -16.24 -40.42 -24.78
C PRO A 17 -15.99 -40.32 -26.30
N VAL A 18 -15.55 -39.15 -26.76
CA VAL A 18 -14.87 -39.01 -28.05
C VAL A 18 -13.49 -38.39 -27.83
N SER A 19 -12.51 -39.17 -28.27
CA SER A 19 -11.08 -38.95 -28.31
C SER A 19 -10.64 -37.91 -29.34
N GLY A 20 -9.65 -37.10 -28.95
CA GLY A 20 -8.45 -36.83 -29.75
C GLY A 20 -8.50 -35.74 -30.82
N LEU A 21 -7.80 -34.62 -30.55
CA LEU A 21 -7.04 -33.88 -31.56
C LEU A 21 -5.67 -33.46 -31.00
N PRO A 22 -4.62 -33.34 -31.85
CA PRO A 22 -3.24 -33.53 -31.46
C PRO A 22 -2.48 -32.23 -31.13
N GLY A 23 -1.53 -32.36 -30.21
CA GLY A 23 -0.16 -31.84 -30.38
C GLY A 23 0.03 -30.34 -30.58
N GLY A 24 -0.22 -29.54 -29.54
CA GLY A 24 0.51 -28.29 -29.36
C GLY A 24 1.75 -28.55 -28.53
N ALA A 25 2.94 -28.55 -29.16
CA ALA A 25 4.20 -28.62 -28.45
C ALA A 25 4.28 -27.49 -27.41
N ALA A 26 4.20 -27.83 -26.12
CA ALA A 26 4.49 -26.90 -25.05
C ALA A 26 5.98 -26.56 -25.15
N THR A 27 6.28 -25.35 -25.61
CA THR A 27 7.61 -24.78 -25.46
C THR A 27 7.95 -24.72 -23.96
N PRO A 28 9.22 -24.92 -23.58
CA PRO A 28 9.62 -24.73 -22.20
C PRO A 28 9.41 -23.26 -21.86
N LYS A 29 8.33 -22.95 -21.14
CA LYS A 29 8.09 -21.61 -20.62
C LYS A 29 9.24 -21.35 -19.64
N CYS A 30 10.13 -20.43 -20.00
CA CYS A 30 11.12 -19.89 -19.07
C CYS A 30 10.43 -19.64 -17.71
N PRO A 31 11.06 -19.99 -16.59
CA PRO A 31 10.48 -19.66 -15.29
C PRO A 31 10.20 -18.16 -15.27
N ALA A 32 8.93 -17.79 -15.04
CA ALA A 32 8.58 -16.40 -14.77
C ALA A 32 9.38 -15.94 -13.55
N PRO A 33 9.90 -14.70 -13.54
CA PRO A 33 10.64 -14.19 -12.38
C PRO A 33 9.76 -14.26 -11.14
N ALA A 34 10.37 -14.59 -10.00
CA ALA A 34 9.73 -14.65 -8.68
C ALA A 34 8.86 -13.40 -8.44
N HIS A 35 7.69 -13.60 -7.83
CA HIS A 35 6.60 -12.62 -7.78
C HIS A 35 7.00 -11.25 -7.18
N HIS A 36 7.42 -10.33 -8.05
CA HIS A 36 7.55 -8.89 -7.78
C HIS A 36 6.16 -8.25 -7.64
N GLN A 37 5.57 -8.29 -6.43
CA GLN A 37 4.31 -7.60 -6.15
C GLN A 37 4.58 -6.14 -5.77
N PRO A 38 4.17 -5.15 -6.58
CA PRO A 38 4.38 -3.76 -6.23
C PRO A 38 3.62 -3.40 -4.96
N VAL A 39 4.26 -2.58 -4.12
CA VAL A 39 3.68 -2.10 -2.87
C VAL A 39 3.57 -0.58 -2.91
N THR A 40 2.39 -0.07 -2.60
CA THR A 40 2.20 1.36 -2.33
C THR A 40 2.10 1.54 -0.82
N HIS A 41 3.02 2.32 -0.27
CA HIS A 41 3.12 2.70 1.13
C HIS A 41 2.61 4.13 1.30
N ILE A 42 1.55 4.30 2.07
CA ILE A 42 0.93 5.60 2.33
C ILE A 42 1.18 5.98 3.78
N VAL A 43 1.65 7.20 4.01
CA VAL A 43 1.76 7.82 5.33
C VAL A 43 0.89 9.06 5.36
N MET A 44 0.02 9.14 6.36
CA MET A 44 -0.92 10.24 6.57
C MET A 44 -0.59 10.92 7.88
N PHE A 45 -0.53 12.25 7.84
CA PHE A 45 -0.19 13.08 8.99
C PHE A 45 -1.29 14.10 9.29
N GLN A 46 -1.52 14.32 10.58
CA GLN A 46 -2.20 15.51 11.08
C GLN A 46 -1.15 16.46 11.67
N PHE A 47 -0.99 17.61 11.03
CA PHE A 47 -0.21 18.72 11.58
C PHE A 47 -1.06 19.61 12.48
N LYS A 48 -0.47 20.13 13.56
CA LYS A 48 -1.09 21.16 14.38
C LYS A 48 -1.31 22.44 13.58
N ASN A 49 -2.39 23.17 13.87
CA ASN A 49 -2.61 24.48 13.28
C ASN A 49 -1.43 25.43 13.53
N GLY A 50 -1.03 26.15 12.49
CA GLY A 50 0.11 27.08 12.54
C GLY A 50 1.49 26.46 12.32
N THR A 51 1.60 25.15 12.03
CA THR A 51 2.90 24.49 11.80
C THR A 51 3.16 24.16 10.32
N ARG A 52 2.65 24.98 9.40
CA ARG A 52 2.75 24.68 7.95
C ARG A 52 4.20 24.67 7.44
N ASP A 53 5.05 25.55 7.97
CA ASP A 53 6.48 25.56 7.60
C ASP A 53 7.19 24.26 7.99
N VAL A 54 6.78 23.66 9.12
CA VAL A 54 7.26 22.34 9.53
C VAL A 54 6.77 21.25 8.59
N ALA A 55 5.50 21.31 8.14
CA ALA A 55 4.96 20.38 7.15
C ALA A 55 5.73 20.45 5.82
N ASN A 56 6.06 21.67 5.36
CA ASN A 56 6.86 21.86 4.15
C ASN A 56 8.29 21.30 4.33
N THR A 57 8.89 21.50 5.50
CA THR A 57 10.21 20.94 5.83
C THR A 57 10.20 19.42 5.84
N LEU A 58 9.17 18.80 6.45
CA LEU A 58 8.98 17.36 6.43
C LEU A 58 8.78 16.84 5.01
N ALA A 59 7.99 17.54 4.19
CA ALA A 59 7.77 17.17 2.79
C ALA A 59 9.08 17.19 1.98
N SER A 60 9.90 18.24 2.13
CA SER A 60 11.21 18.30 1.47
C SER A 60 12.13 17.14 1.89
N LYS A 61 12.13 16.79 3.18
CA LYS A 61 12.90 15.64 3.69
C LYS A 61 12.38 14.31 3.15
N PHE A 62 11.07 14.13 3.08
CA PHE A 62 10.45 12.94 2.52
C PHE A 62 10.82 12.77 1.04
N PHE A 63 10.69 13.81 0.22
CA PHE A 63 11.02 13.72 -1.21
C PHE A 63 12.50 13.46 -1.47
N ALA A 64 13.39 13.95 -0.61
CA ALA A 64 14.81 13.65 -0.70
C ALA A 64 15.15 12.15 -0.50
N LEU A 65 14.26 11.37 0.13
CA LEU A 65 14.46 9.93 0.31
C LEU A 65 14.57 9.19 -1.03
N LYS A 66 13.93 9.69 -2.10
CA LYS A 66 14.01 9.05 -3.42
C LYS A 66 15.44 8.94 -3.95
N ASP A 67 16.26 9.95 -3.66
CA ASP A 67 17.64 10.03 -4.15
C ASP A 67 18.67 9.56 -3.12
N THR A 68 18.26 9.40 -1.85
CA THR A 68 19.17 9.12 -0.73
C THR A 68 18.98 7.74 -0.11
N CYS A 69 17.80 7.12 -0.24
CA CYS A 69 17.57 5.73 0.10
C CYS A 69 18.06 4.83 -1.05
N ILE A 70 19.27 4.32 -0.88
CA ILE A 70 19.98 3.50 -1.86
C ILE A 70 20.29 2.15 -1.21
N LEU A 71 20.10 1.06 -1.95
CA LEU A 71 20.48 -0.27 -1.50
C LEU A 71 22.00 -0.35 -1.30
N PRO A 72 22.51 -1.28 -0.47
CA PRO A 72 23.96 -1.47 -0.32
C PRO A 72 24.68 -1.82 -1.63
N THR A 73 23.94 -2.30 -2.64
CA THR A 73 24.42 -2.55 -4.00
C THR A 73 24.64 -1.28 -4.82
N GLY A 74 24.17 -0.12 -4.35
CA GLY A 74 24.25 1.17 -5.04
C GLY A 74 23.02 1.53 -5.86
N GLU A 75 21.98 0.70 -5.87
CA GLU A 75 20.77 0.93 -6.67
C GLU A 75 19.67 1.65 -5.87
N PRO A 76 19.02 2.70 -6.42
CA PRO A 76 17.80 3.26 -5.83
C PRO A 76 16.65 2.27 -5.98
N TYR A 77 15.85 2.13 -4.92
CA TYR A 77 14.78 1.12 -4.86
C TYR A 77 13.39 1.73 -4.59
N ILE A 78 13.31 3.04 -4.32
CA ILE A 78 12.06 3.79 -4.28
C ILE A 78 11.67 4.22 -5.71
N GLU A 79 10.63 3.58 -6.26
CA GLU A 79 10.19 3.83 -7.64
C GLU A 79 9.60 5.24 -7.80
N ALA A 80 8.77 5.67 -6.85
CA ALA A 80 8.17 7.01 -6.88
C ALA A 80 7.85 7.50 -5.46
N LEU A 81 7.96 8.82 -5.27
CA LEU A 81 7.42 9.51 -4.11
C LEU A 81 6.46 10.60 -4.60
N THR A 82 5.25 10.63 -4.04
CA THR A 82 4.28 11.70 -4.23
C THR A 82 3.68 12.09 -2.88
N GLY A 83 2.98 13.21 -2.83
CA GLY A 83 2.32 13.65 -1.60
C GLY A 83 1.85 15.08 -1.68
N GLY A 84 1.10 15.50 -0.68
CA GLY A 84 0.57 16.86 -0.62
C GLY A 84 -0.42 17.07 0.52
N LYS A 85 -0.88 18.31 0.60
CA LYS A 85 -1.92 18.73 1.53
C LYS A 85 -3.29 18.22 1.05
N ASP A 86 -4.11 17.74 1.97
CA ASP A 86 -5.51 17.41 1.70
C ASP A 86 -6.28 18.62 1.14
N ASN A 87 -7.09 18.34 0.14
CA ASN A 87 -7.99 19.28 -0.53
C ASN A 87 -9.37 18.66 -0.81
N SER A 88 -9.70 17.53 -0.16
CA SER A 88 -11.00 16.89 -0.33
C SER A 88 -12.13 17.75 0.28
N ASN A 89 -13.24 17.84 -0.44
CA ASN A 89 -14.46 18.53 -0.02
C ASN A 89 -15.48 17.59 0.65
N GLU A 90 -15.13 16.31 0.85
CA GLU A 90 -16.04 15.30 1.40
C GLU A 90 -16.14 15.32 2.93
N ASN A 91 -15.23 16.03 3.61
CA ASN A 91 -15.23 16.24 5.06
C ASN A 91 -15.20 14.95 5.92
N ILE A 92 -14.56 13.89 5.42
CA ILE A 92 -14.45 12.58 6.08
C ILE A 92 -13.01 12.21 6.50
N GLN A 93 -12.12 13.20 6.63
CA GLN A 93 -10.70 13.02 6.97
C GLN A 93 -10.43 12.57 8.43
N GLY A 94 -11.48 12.12 9.14
CA GLY A 94 -11.35 11.43 10.43
C GLY A 94 -11.37 12.30 11.68
N GLY A 95 -11.76 13.57 11.60
CA GLY A 95 -11.99 14.44 12.76
C GLY A 95 -13.46 14.52 13.17
N VAL A 96 -13.72 14.64 14.48
CA VAL A 96 -15.03 15.05 14.99
C VAL A 96 -15.07 16.57 14.97
N GLY A 97 -16.05 17.19 14.30
CA GLY A 97 -16.25 18.64 14.38
C GLY A 97 -15.15 19.52 13.75
N ASN A 98 -14.44 19.03 12.72
CA ASN A 98 -13.39 19.75 11.98
C ASN A 98 -12.11 20.11 12.76
N THR A 99 -11.91 19.57 13.97
CA THR A 99 -10.72 19.91 14.79
C THR A 99 -9.58 18.89 14.70
N ASP A 100 -9.78 17.73 14.06
CA ASP A 100 -8.83 16.61 14.13
C ASP A 100 -8.66 15.81 12.82
N ASN A 101 -8.49 16.52 11.70
CA ASN A 101 -8.42 15.91 10.36
C ASN A 101 -6.97 15.56 9.96
N ILE A 102 -6.79 14.48 9.19
CA ILE A 102 -5.57 14.30 8.40
C ILE A 102 -5.41 15.50 7.46
N THR A 103 -4.23 16.10 7.46
CA THR A 103 -3.95 17.32 6.68
C THR A 103 -3.04 17.08 5.50
N ASP A 104 -2.21 16.03 5.54
CA ASP A 104 -1.22 15.76 4.51
C ASP A 104 -1.07 14.25 4.31
N VAL A 105 -0.86 13.85 3.06
CA VAL A 105 -0.64 12.46 2.64
C VAL A 105 0.65 12.39 1.85
N PHE A 106 1.43 11.35 2.12
CA PHE A 106 2.67 11.02 1.43
C PHE A 106 2.59 9.57 0.95
N VAL A 107 3.08 9.32 -0.25
CA VAL A 107 2.98 8.03 -0.93
C VAL A 107 4.35 7.64 -1.46
N ALA A 108 4.81 6.45 -1.09
CA ALA A 108 5.98 5.80 -1.65
C ALA A 108 5.57 4.55 -2.42
N LYS A 109 6.17 4.35 -3.60
CA LYS A 109 5.99 3.15 -4.41
C LYS A 109 7.26 2.32 -4.41
N PHE A 110 7.09 1.04 -4.14
CA PHE A 110 8.14 0.05 -4.15
C PHE A 110 7.81 -1.03 -5.17
N ARG A 111 8.85 -1.57 -5.79
CA ARG A 111 8.74 -2.63 -6.77
C ARG A 111 8.29 -3.95 -6.12
N SER A 112 8.73 -4.20 -4.89
CA SER A 112 8.40 -5.42 -4.13
C SER A 112 8.17 -5.16 -2.63
N VAL A 113 7.68 -6.20 -1.95
CA VAL A 113 7.56 -6.22 -0.48
C VAL A 113 8.94 -6.14 0.17
N GLU A 114 9.95 -6.80 -0.37
CA GLU A 114 11.31 -6.80 0.17
C GLU A 114 11.95 -5.41 0.10
N ASP A 115 11.71 -4.68 -0.99
CA ASP A 115 12.14 -3.28 -1.13
C ASP A 115 11.47 -2.41 -0.05
N ARG A 116 10.15 -2.57 0.19
CA ARG A 116 9.43 -1.88 1.28
C ARG A 116 9.94 -2.27 2.67
N ASP A 117 10.14 -3.56 2.92
CA ASP A 117 10.60 -4.05 4.22
C ASP A 117 12.03 -3.55 4.52
N TYR A 118 12.90 -3.52 3.51
CA TYR A 118 14.22 -2.90 3.65
C TYR A 118 14.10 -1.41 4.00
N TYR A 119 13.24 -0.65 3.30
CA TYR A 119 12.95 0.75 3.62
C TYR A 119 12.57 0.92 5.09
N VAL A 120 11.56 0.18 5.55
CA VAL A 120 11.00 0.37 6.89
C VAL A 120 11.95 -0.10 7.99
N ASP A 121 12.60 -1.25 7.82
CA ASP A 121 13.27 -1.95 8.92
C ASP A 121 14.80 -1.81 8.94
N LYS A 122 15.42 -1.50 7.80
CA LYS A 122 16.87 -1.65 7.62
C LYS A 122 17.59 -0.41 7.09
N ASP A 123 16.92 0.42 6.29
CA ASP A 123 17.56 1.56 5.66
C ASP A 123 17.92 2.64 6.72
N PRO A 124 19.22 2.92 6.93
CA PRO A 124 19.66 3.89 7.93
C PRO A 124 19.27 5.33 7.59
N VAL A 125 19.09 5.67 6.31
CA VAL A 125 18.65 7.00 5.87
C VAL A 125 17.17 7.19 6.21
N HIS A 126 16.35 6.16 5.94
CA HIS A 126 14.95 6.19 6.36
C HIS A 126 14.80 6.19 7.89
N GLU A 127 15.65 5.48 8.62
CA GLU A 127 15.67 5.51 10.09
C GLU A 127 15.88 6.93 10.63
N VAL A 128 16.79 7.72 10.04
CA VAL A 128 16.97 9.13 10.41
C VAL A 128 15.69 9.94 10.16
N PHE A 129 14.99 9.68 9.05
CA PHE A 129 13.71 10.32 8.77
C PHE A 129 12.62 9.94 9.78
N LYS A 130 12.46 8.65 10.12
CA LYS A 130 11.53 8.18 11.18
C LYS A 130 11.82 8.86 12.52
N ASN A 131 13.10 8.97 12.89
CA ASN A 131 13.49 9.63 14.12
C ASN A 131 13.11 11.12 14.13
N TYR A 132 13.31 11.83 13.01
CA TYR A 132 12.83 13.20 12.84
C TYR A 132 11.31 13.31 13.00
N VAL A 133 10.53 12.43 12.34
CA VAL A 133 9.07 12.37 12.49
C VAL A 133 8.68 12.12 13.96
N GLY A 134 9.40 11.22 14.65
CA GLY A 134 9.24 10.96 16.08
C GLY A 134 9.42 12.20 16.95
N THR A 135 10.39 13.08 16.63
CA THR A 135 10.54 14.36 17.35
C THR A 135 9.33 15.29 17.19
N LEU A 136 8.71 15.30 16.00
CA LEU A 136 7.53 16.11 15.73
C LEU A 136 6.28 15.57 16.44
N ILE A 137 6.19 14.24 16.60
CA ILE A 137 5.15 13.62 17.43
C ILE A 137 5.34 14.02 18.89
N ASN A 138 6.55 13.87 19.41
CA ASN A 138 6.87 14.13 20.82
C ASN A 138 6.68 15.60 21.23
N ASN A 139 6.95 16.55 20.32
CA ASN A 139 6.76 17.97 20.59
C ASN A 139 5.35 18.49 20.27
N GLY A 140 4.44 17.61 19.82
CA GLY A 140 3.05 17.95 19.51
C GLY A 140 2.84 18.73 18.21
N THR A 141 3.84 18.78 17.32
CA THR A 141 3.68 19.32 15.96
C THR A 141 2.87 18.37 15.08
N LEU A 142 3.17 17.07 15.18
CA LEU A 142 2.33 16.00 14.65
C LEU A 142 1.44 15.48 15.77
N VAL A 143 0.15 15.36 15.50
CA VAL A 143 -0.79 14.80 16.48
C VAL A 143 -0.66 13.28 16.45
N GLY A 144 0.15 12.73 17.36
CA GLY A 144 0.62 11.33 17.33
C GLY A 144 -0.46 10.25 17.23
N LYS A 145 -1.68 10.50 17.72
CA LYS A 145 -2.82 9.57 17.57
C LYS A 145 -3.32 9.41 16.13
N LYS A 146 -2.82 10.22 15.19
CA LYS A 146 -3.31 10.35 13.81
C LYS A 146 -2.19 10.28 12.79
N VAL A 147 -1.03 9.72 13.16
CA VAL A 147 -0.10 9.19 12.16
C VAL A 147 -0.64 7.84 11.72
N GLN A 148 -1.03 7.72 10.45
CA GLN A 148 -1.56 6.49 9.90
C GLN A 148 -0.69 6.03 8.74
N VAL A 149 -0.32 4.75 8.76
CA VAL A 149 0.47 4.11 7.72
C VAL A 149 -0.34 2.96 7.13
N VAL A 150 -0.46 2.92 5.81
CA VAL A 150 -1.23 1.91 5.08
C VAL A 150 -0.44 1.43 3.88
N ASP A 151 -0.34 0.12 3.74
CA ASP A 151 0.33 -0.51 2.62
C ASP A 151 -0.67 -1.36 1.85
N TYR A 152 -0.61 -1.30 0.53
CA TYR A 152 -1.46 -2.13 -0.32
C TYR A 152 -0.76 -2.53 -1.61
N THR A 153 -1.21 -3.64 -2.18
CA THR A 153 -0.85 -4.07 -3.53
C THR A 153 -1.88 -3.51 -4.52
N PRO A 154 -1.47 -2.71 -5.52
CA PRO A 154 -2.39 -2.17 -6.52
C PRO A 154 -3.22 -3.26 -7.20
N GLY A 155 -4.55 -3.10 -7.21
CA GLY A 155 -5.48 -4.02 -7.86
C GLY A 155 -5.90 -5.23 -7.04
N VAL A 156 -5.49 -5.33 -5.76
CA VAL A 156 -5.94 -6.35 -4.82
C VAL A 156 -6.99 -5.73 -3.87
N PHE A 157 -8.14 -6.41 -3.71
CA PHE A 157 -9.31 -5.92 -2.96
C PHE A 157 -9.72 -6.90 -1.85
#